data_AF-A0A920JNC6-F1
#
_entry.id   AF-A0A920JNC6-F1
#
_cell.length_a   1.000
_cell.length_b   1.000
_cell.length_c   1.000
_cell.angle_alpha   90.00
_cell.angle_beta   90.00
_cell.angle_gamma   90.00
#
_symmetry.space_group_name_H-M   'P 1'
#
loop_
_entity.id
_entity.type
_entity.pdbx_description
1 polymer ?
#
loop_
_entity_poly.entity_id
_entity_poly.type
_entity_poly.pdbx_seq_one_letter_code
_entity_poly.pdbx_strand_id
1 'polypeptide(L)'
;MDKGKIKFLLIVMIFVLPFVVSNHLYNKHLSGEKLNTTNYGSFINPIVSLQDTSFFDITTIPRKYNSLDRKWYLIYITNPNCSDLCQNDIYLLRQINIALGKDMERVKRIVLLNDEQKLI
;
A
#
# COMPACT_ATOMS: atom_id res chain seq x y z
N MET A 1 -26.33 13.87 -47.50
CA MET A 1 -25.08 13.22 -47.08
C MET A 1 -25.17 11.74 -47.42
N ASP A 2 -24.22 11.19 -48.17
CA ASP A 2 -24.30 9.78 -48.60
C ASP A 2 -24.22 8.81 -47.42
N LYS A 3 -24.92 7.68 -47.54
CA LYS A 3 -24.91 6.59 -46.55
C LYS A 3 -23.47 6.09 -46.27
N GLY A 4 -22.59 6.13 -47.27
CA GLY A 4 -21.16 5.78 -47.11
C GLY A 4 -20.38 6.76 -46.22
N LYS A 5 -20.62 8.07 -46.38
CA LYS A 5 -19.98 9.12 -45.57
C LYS A 5 -20.39 9.03 -44.10
N ILE A 6 -21.67 8.71 -43.83
CA ILE A 6 -22.18 8.48 -42.47
C ILE A 6 -21.53 7.26 -41.82
N LYS A 7 -21.43 6.13 -42.54
CA LYS A 7 -20.78 4.91 -42.03
C LYS A 7 -19.31 5.14 -41.69
N PHE A 8 -18.59 5.85 -42.55
CA PHE A 8 -17.18 6.20 -42.30
C PHE A 8 -17.02 7.07 -41.04
N LEU A 9 -17.85 8.12 -40.88
CA LEU A 9 -17.84 8.96 -39.69
C LEU A 9 -18.12 8.18 -38.40
N LEU A 10 -19.04 7.21 -38.42
CA LEU A 10 -19.32 6.36 -37.26
C LEU A 10 -18.10 5.52 -36.84
N ILE A 11 -17.38 4.96 -37.81
CA ILE A 11 -16.15 4.18 -37.53
C ILE A 11 -15.10 5.08 -36.89
N VAL A 12 -14.83 6.25 -37.49
CA VAL A 12 -13.89 7.22 -36.93
C VAL A 12 -14.29 7.64 -35.52
N MET A 13 -15.58 7.87 -35.29
CA MET A 13 -16.08 8.27 -33.97
C MET A 13 -15.86 7.19 -32.91
N ILE A 14 -16.01 5.91 -33.23
CA ILE A 14 -15.71 4.81 -32.29
C ILE A 14 -14.26 4.86 -31.81
N PHE A 15 -13.31 5.20 -32.68
CA PHE A 15 -11.90 5.29 -32.31
C PHE A 15 -11.53 6.60 -31.61
N VAL A 16 -12.12 7.73 -32.03
CA VAL A 16 -11.75 9.05 -31.51
C VAL A 16 -12.45 9.38 -30.19
N LEU A 17 -13.70 8.92 -30.02
CA LEU A 17 -14.54 9.26 -28.87
C LEU A 17 -13.90 8.89 -27.51
N PRO A 18 -13.34 7.69 -27.30
CA PRO A 18 -12.72 7.34 -26.01
C PRO A 18 -11.57 8.28 -25.62
N PHE A 19 -10.75 8.73 -26.56
CA PHE A 19 -9.64 9.65 -26.30
C PHE A 19 -10.13 11.06 -25.97
N VAL A 20 -11.12 11.56 -26.70
CA VAL A 20 -11.72 12.88 -26.42
C VAL A 20 -12.38 12.89 -25.04
N VAL A 21 -13.14 11.83 -24.73
CA VAL A 21 -13.78 11.66 -23.41
C VAL A 21 -12.74 11.57 -22.31
N SER A 22 -11.69 10.75 -22.48
CA SER A 22 -10.59 10.62 -21.51
C SER A 22 -9.90 11.96 -21.26
N ASN A 23 -9.51 12.69 -22.31
CA ASN A 23 -8.86 13.99 -22.17
C ASN A 23 -9.76 15.03 -21.49
N HIS A 24 -11.05 15.04 -21.83
CA HIS A 24 -12.02 15.94 -21.21
C HIS A 24 -12.25 15.62 -19.72
N LEU A 25 -12.36 14.33 -19.36
CA LEU A 25 -12.45 13.91 -17.96
C LEU A 25 -11.17 14.25 -17.19
N TYR A 26 -10.00 13.96 -17.76
CA TYR A 26 -8.70 14.26 -17.19
C TYR A 26 -8.54 15.77 -16.91
N ASN A 27 -8.80 16.62 -17.90
CA ASN A 27 -8.65 18.07 -17.76
C ASN A 27 -9.69 18.70 -16.82
N LYS A 28 -10.93 18.18 -16.78
CA LYS A 28 -11.97 18.69 -15.86
C LYS A 28 -11.76 18.26 -14.41
N HIS A 29 -11.26 17.06 -14.16
CA HIS A 29 -10.95 16.59 -12.80
C HIS A 29 -9.63 17.15 -12.26
N LEU A 30 -8.79 17.77 -13.09
CA LEU A 30 -7.55 18.44 -12.65
C LEU A 30 -7.74 19.89 -12.15
N SER A 31 -8.96 20.44 -12.13
CA SER A 31 -9.22 21.81 -11.67
C SER A 31 -9.09 22.03 -10.15
N GLY A 32 -8.59 21.06 -9.38
CA GLY A 32 -8.17 21.29 -7.99
C GLY A 32 -8.36 20.12 -7.03
N GLU A 33 -9.16 19.12 -7.37
CA GLU A 33 -9.33 17.93 -6.53
C GLU A 33 -8.35 16.84 -6.99
N LYS A 34 -7.22 16.73 -6.29
CA LYS A 34 -6.37 15.54 -6.40
C LYS A 34 -7.27 14.34 -6.11
N LEU A 35 -7.45 13.45 -7.10
CA LEU A 35 -8.06 12.15 -6.86
C LEU A 35 -7.38 11.56 -5.62
N ASN A 36 -8.16 11.19 -4.60
CA ASN A 36 -7.61 10.76 -3.32
C ASN A 36 -6.92 9.40 -3.50
N THR A 37 -5.66 9.41 -3.91
CA THR A 37 -4.87 8.20 -4.14
C THR A 37 -4.20 7.81 -2.83
N THR A 38 -4.36 6.56 -2.42
CA THR A 38 -3.64 5.97 -1.27
C THR A 38 -2.31 5.32 -1.67
N ASN A 39 -1.90 5.47 -2.94
CA ASN A 39 -0.69 4.85 -3.49
C ASN A 39 0.61 5.39 -2.87
N TYR A 40 0.57 6.56 -2.24
CA TYR A 40 1.71 7.16 -1.57
C TYR A 40 1.47 7.15 -0.07
N GLY A 41 2.31 6.40 0.65
CA GLY A 41 2.39 6.51 2.10
C GLY A 41 3.06 7.82 2.53
N SER A 42 2.90 8.15 3.81
CA SER A 42 3.65 9.24 4.45
C SER A 42 4.93 8.70 5.07
N PHE A 43 6.03 9.43 4.92
CA PHE A 43 7.25 9.10 5.65
C PHE A 43 7.07 9.40 7.14
N ILE A 44 7.68 8.56 7.98
CA ILE A 44 7.81 8.83 9.41
C ILE A 44 8.73 10.06 9.54
N ASN A 45 8.19 11.14 10.07
CA ASN A 45 8.92 12.38 10.30
C ASN A 45 8.71 12.83 11.75
N PRO A 46 9.77 12.96 12.57
CA PRO A 46 11.19 12.74 12.24
C PRO A 46 11.54 11.26 12.05
N ILE A 47 12.65 10.98 11.35
CA ILE A 47 13.18 9.61 11.22
C ILE A 47 13.49 9.08 12.63
N VAL A 48 12.88 7.95 12.98
CA VAL A 48 13.08 7.28 14.27
C VAL A 48 14.21 6.25 14.16
N SER A 49 15.23 6.36 14.99
CA SER A 49 16.28 5.33 15.11
C SER A 49 15.76 4.17 15.95
N LEU A 50 15.93 2.95 15.43
CA LEU A 50 15.61 1.73 16.16
C LEU A 50 16.81 1.16 16.93
N GLN A 51 18.01 1.76 16.82
CA GLN A 51 19.26 1.17 17.34
C GLN A 51 19.22 0.90 18.85
N ASP A 52 18.59 1.78 19.61
CA ASP A 52 18.47 1.68 21.06
C ASP A 52 17.14 1.05 21.52
N THR A 53 16.36 0.50 20.58
CA THR A 53 15.06 -0.11 20.89
C THR A 53 15.21 -1.58 21.29
N SER A 54 14.60 -1.93 22.41
CA SER A 54 14.33 -3.31 22.81
C SER A 54 12.87 -3.64 22.51
N PHE A 55 12.63 -4.80 21.93
CA PHE A 55 11.29 -5.32 21.69
C PHE A 55 11.14 -6.68 22.35
N PHE A 56 9.91 -7.02 22.74
CA PHE A 56 9.59 -8.33 23.27
C PHE A 56 9.00 -9.17 22.16
N ASP A 57 9.49 -10.40 22.02
CA ASP A 57 8.84 -11.39 21.17
C ASP A 57 7.54 -11.90 21.84
N ILE A 58 6.70 -12.61 21.10
CA ILE A 58 5.48 -13.25 21.63
C ILE A 58 5.76 -14.21 22.80
N THR A 59 7.01 -14.69 22.92
CA THR A 59 7.48 -15.53 24.03
C THR A 59 8.07 -14.73 25.19
N THR A 60 7.82 -13.42 25.25
CA THR A 60 8.31 -12.45 26.26
C THR A 60 9.82 -12.36 26.44
N ILE A 61 10.59 -12.91 25.49
CA ILE A 61 12.04 -12.82 25.49
C ILE A 61 12.44 -11.44 24.94
N PRO A 62 13.25 -10.64 25.67
CA PRO A 62 13.73 -9.37 25.17
C PRO A 62 14.70 -9.59 24.00
N ARG A 63 14.45 -8.89 22.90
CA ARG A 63 15.29 -8.85 21.69
C ARG A 63 15.81 -7.43 21.50
N LYS A 64 17.08 -7.33 21.12
CA LYS A 64 17.71 -6.05 20.76
C LYS A 64 17.62 -5.84 19.26
N TYR A 65 17.56 -4.58 18.82
CA TYR A 65 17.68 -4.24 17.39
C TYR A 65 18.88 -4.91 16.71
N ASN A 66 20.04 -4.97 17.37
CA ASN A 66 21.24 -5.62 16.84
C ASN A 66 21.10 -7.13 16.56
N SER A 67 20.02 -7.78 17.02
CA SER A 67 19.69 -9.18 16.68
C SER A 67 18.85 -9.32 15.40
N LEU A 68 18.38 -8.21 14.82
CA LEU A 68 17.71 -8.20 13.53
C LEU A 68 18.73 -8.37 12.40
N ASP A 69 18.38 -9.20 11.43
CA ASP A 69 19.18 -9.34 10.22
C ASP A 69 19.13 -8.04 9.39
N ARG A 70 20.12 -7.84 8.53
CA ARG A 70 20.16 -6.71 7.58
C ARG A 70 19.20 -6.93 6.40
N LYS A 71 17.90 -6.99 6.69
CA LYS A 71 16.79 -7.17 5.75
C LYS A 71 15.80 -6.00 5.86
N TRP A 72 14.95 -5.86 4.86
CA TRP A 72 13.83 -4.90 4.92
C TRP A 72 12.73 -5.46 5.82
N TYR A 73 12.14 -4.60 6.65
CA TYR A 73 11.09 -4.99 7.58
C TYR A 73 9.80 -4.27 7.24
N LEU A 74 8.76 -5.05 6.91
CA LEU A 74 7.39 -4.57 6.78
C LEU A 74 6.71 -4.74 8.15
N ILE A 75 6.49 -3.61 8.83
CA ILE A 75 5.94 -3.57 10.18
C ILE A 75 4.45 -3.21 10.11
N TYR A 76 3.62 -4.02 10.72
CA TYR A 76 2.18 -3.77 10.88
C TYR A 76 1.85 -3.68 12.36
N ILE A 77 1.22 -2.59 12.78
CA ILE A 77 0.88 -2.33 14.17
C ILE A 77 -0.62 -2.57 14.34
N THR A 78 -0.99 -3.37 15.33
CA THR A 78 -2.40 -3.65 15.64
C THR A 78 -2.61 -3.80 17.15
N ASN A 79 -3.86 -3.78 17.58
CA ASN A 79 -4.22 -3.97 18.98
C ASN A 79 -4.30 -5.48 19.33
N PRO A 80 -4.21 -5.85 20.62
CA PRO A 80 -4.31 -7.25 21.05
C PRO A 80 -5.61 -7.94 20.60
N ASN A 81 -6.70 -7.17 20.52
CA ASN A 81 -8.00 -7.63 20.03
C ASN A 81 -8.04 -7.56 18.48
N CYS A 82 -7.45 -8.54 17.81
CA CYS A 82 -7.41 -8.61 16.35
C CYS A 82 -8.74 -9.09 15.75
N SER A 83 -9.52 -8.15 15.20
CA SER A 83 -10.76 -8.42 14.46
C SER A 83 -10.53 -9.15 13.13
N ASP A 84 -11.59 -9.58 12.45
CA ASP A 84 -11.51 -10.23 11.14
C ASP A 84 -10.78 -9.37 10.10
N LEU A 85 -10.94 -8.03 10.17
CA LEU A 85 -10.22 -7.09 9.32
C LEU A 85 -8.71 -7.15 9.57
N CYS A 86 -8.28 -7.16 10.84
CA CYS A 86 -6.88 -7.31 11.22
C CYS A 86 -6.30 -8.66 10.74
N GLN A 87 -7.06 -9.74 10.85
CA GLN A 87 -6.62 -11.05 10.36
C GLN A 87 -6.45 -11.05 8.83
N ASN A 88 -7.37 -10.41 8.13
CA ASN A 88 -7.28 -10.24 6.68
C ASN A 88 -6.06 -9.40 6.27
N ASP A 89 -5.75 -8.32 7.00
CA ASP A 89 -4.55 -7.53 6.76
C ASP A 89 -3.28 -8.35 6.95
N ILE A 90 -3.19 -9.12 8.03
CA ILE A 90 -2.05 -10.03 8.28
C ILE A 90 -1.91 -11.07 7.16
N TYR A 91 -3.04 -11.61 6.68
CA TYR A 91 -3.07 -12.50 5.53
C TYR A 91 -2.55 -11.80 4.26
N LEU A 92 -2.99 -10.58 3.99
CA LEU A 92 -2.54 -9.80 2.84
C LEU A 92 -1.05 -9.48 2.91
N LEU A 93 -0.51 -9.15 4.10
CA LEU A 93 0.93 -8.96 4.29
C LEU A 93 1.72 -10.21 3.88
N ARG A 94 1.19 -11.41 4.20
CA ARG A 94 1.79 -12.66 3.75
C ARG A 94 1.75 -12.78 2.23
N GLN A 95 0.62 -12.46 1.60
CA GLN A 95 0.49 -12.49 0.13
C GLN A 95 1.44 -11.50 -0.55
N ILE A 96 1.60 -10.29 0.01
CA ILE A 96 2.57 -9.29 -0.48
C ILE A 96 3.98 -9.88 -0.50
N ASN A 97 4.41 -10.55 0.59
CA ASN A 97 5.73 -11.15 0.64
C ASN A 97 5.89 -12.32 -0.36
N ILE A 98 4.88 -13.17 -0.52
CA ILE A 98 4.87 -14.23 -1.54
C ILE A 98 4.96 -13.65 -2.96
N ALA A 99 4.22 -12.57 -3.24
CA ALA A 99 4.20 -11.92 -4.53
C ALA A 99 5.56 -11.32 -4.95
N LEU A 100 6.49 -11.12 -4.00
CA LEU A 100 7.88 -10.73 -4.31
C LEU A 100 8.68 -11.86 -4.98
N GLY A 101 8.20 -13.11 -4.94
CA GLY A 101 8.83 -14.25 -5.60
C GLY A 101 10.29 -14.43 -5.18
N LYS A 102 11.22 -14.33 -6.13
CA LYS A 102 12.67 -14.47 -5.87
C LYS A 102 13.22 -13.48 -4.83
N ASP A 103 12.58 -12.32 -4.67
CA ASP A 103 12.99 -11.28 -3.74
C ASP A 103 12.32 -11.43 -2.36
N MET A 104 11.48 -12.45 -2.15
CA MET A 104 10.76 -12.68 -0.89
C MET A 104 11.69 -12.75 0.33
N GLU A 105 12.88 -13.33 0.19
CA GLU A 105 13.83 -13.46 1.30
C GLU A 105 14.43 -12.12 1.77
N ARG A 106 14.34 -11.06 0.95
CA ARG A 106 14.89 -9.73 1.28
C ARG A 106 14.00 -8.94 2.22
N VAL A 107 12.72 -9.32 2.35
CA VAL A 107 11.71 -8.65 3.16
C VAL A 107 11.22 -9.61 4.24
N LYS A 108 11.34 -9.20 5.51
CA LYS A 108 10.72 -9.85 6.66
C LYS A 108 9.49 -9.04 7.09
N ARG A 109 8.52 -9.73 7.70
CA ARG A 109 7.28 -9.14 8.21
C ARG A 109 7.28 -9.19 9.72
N ILE A 110 6.86 -8.12 10.37
CA ILE A 110 6.69 -8.05 11.83
C ILE A 110 5.30 -7.51 12.11
N VAL A 111 4.56 -8.20 12.97
CA VAL A 111 3.33 -7.67 13.56
C VAL A 111 3.67 -7.20 14.97
N LEU A 112 3.47 -5.91 15.23
CA LEU A 112 3.63 -5.31 16.55
C LEU A 112 2.26 -5.18 17.17
N LEU A 113 2.14 -5.65 18.41
CA LEU A 113 0.96 -5.43 19.23
C LEU A 113 1.17 -4.14 20.01
N ASN A 114 0.30 -3.16 19.80
CA ASN A 114 0.25 -1.97 20.63
C ASN A 114 -0.42 -2.34 21.95
N ASP A 115 0.38 -2.64 22.96
CA ASP A 115 -0.12 -2.80 24.31
C ASP A 115 -0.27 -1.40 24.93
N GLU A 116 -1.48 -0.84 24.83
CA GLU A 116 -1.80 0.47 25.43
C GLU A 116 -1.65 0.47 26.97
N GLN A 117 -1.40 -0.68 27.61
CA GLN A 117 -1.16 -0.74 29.06
C GLN A 117 0.17 -0.14 29.52
N LYS A 118 0.99 0.44 28.63
CA LYS A 118 2.23 1.11 29.04
C LYS A 118 2.59 2.36 28.26
N LEU A 119 1.64 3.30 28.17
CA LEU A 119 1.94 4.71 27.89
C LEU A 119 1.43 5.56 29.06
N ILE A 120 2.35 5.72 30.03
CA ILE A 120 2.31 6.55 31.26
C ILE A 120 1.47 5.97 32.41
#